data_AF-A0A7X7DQ70-F1
#
_entry.id   AF-A0A7X7DQ70-F1
#
_cell.length_a   1.000
_cell.length_b   1.000
_cell.length_c   1.000
_cell.angle_alpha   90.00
_cell.angle_beta   90.00
_cell.angle_gamma   90.00
#
_symmetry.space_group_name_H-M   'P 1'
#
loop_
_entity.id
_entity.type
_entity.pdbx_description
1 polymer ?
#
loop_
_entity_poly.entity_id
_entity_poly.type
_entity_poly.pdbx_seq_one_letter_code
_entity_poly.pdbx_strand_id
1 'polypeptide(L)'
;MNFRKIISFIKENIKKLIHLRASAHEIALGIAIGIFIGIFPTFGLGVFVTLTLAPLIRFNVPAAFIGGTLLANPLLFPLWVYLSCSLVGIDISSIKSSEETIGMLIKHYSGVISLYVLGNTIVSSTVALLFYGITYGVVKLYRKHHPHKESV
;
A
#
# COMPACT_ATOMS: atom_id res chain seq x y z
N MET A 1 25.95 -11.29 0.29
CA MET A 1 25.17 -11.13 1.54
C MET A 1 24.28 -12.36 1.70
N ASN A 2 24.51 -13.20 2.72
CA ASN A 2 23.80 -14.48 2.87
C ASN A 2 22.30 -14.27 3.14
N PHE A 3 21.45 -14.93 2.36
CA PHE A 3 19.98 -14.85 2.45
C PHE A 3 19.45 -15.10 3.88
N ARG A 4 20.13 -15.97 4.63
CA ARG A 4 19.84 -16.24 6.05
C ARG A 4 20.02 -15.02 6.97
N LYS A 5 21.02 -14.17 6.70
CA LYS A 5 21.23 -12.91 7.46
C LYS A 5 20.16 -11.88 7.13
N ILE A 6 19.71 -11.81 5.88
CA ILE A 6 18.62 -10.91 5.48
C ILE A 6 17.33 -11.32 6.18
N ILE A 7 17.01 -12.63 6.19
CA ILE A 7 15.84 -13.15 6.90
C ILE A 7 15.94 -12.89 8.40
N SER A 8 17.11 -13.10 9.04
CA SER A 8 17.23 -12.83 10.49
C SER A 8 17.13 -11.33 10.81
N PHE A 9 17.71 -10.47 9.98
CA PHE A 9 17.61 -9.02 10.12
C PHE A 9 16.17 -8.53 9.96
N ILE A 10 15.44 -9.02 8.95
CA ILE A 10 14.02 -8.72 8.77
C ILE A 10 13.23 -9.22 10.00
N LYS A 11 13.51 -10.45 10.46
CA LYS A 11 12.84 -11.05 11.62
C LYS A 11 13.10 -10.27 12.91
N GLU A 12 14.30 -9.74 13.11
CA GLU A 12 14.65 -8.90 14.26
C GLU A 12 14.01 -7.51 14.22
N ASN A 13 13.99 -6.86 13.05
CA ASN A 13 13.30 -5.58 12.90
C ASN A 13 11.79 -5.73 13.06
N ILE A 14 11.20 -6.80 12.51
CA ILE A 14 9.80 -7.17 12.76
C ILE A 14 9.56 -7.39 14.26
N LYS A 15 10.46 -8.09 14.98
CA LYS A 15 10.35 -8.25 16.44
C LYS A 15 10.36 -6.91 17.17
N LYS A 16 11.24 -5.97 16.79
CA LYS A 16 11.28 -4.61 17.38
C LYS A 16 10.00 -3.82 17.08
N LEU A 17 9.45 -3.94 15.88
CA LEU A 17 8.17 -3.33 15.51
C LEU A 17 6.98 -3.92 16.28
N ILE A 18 7.04 -5.23 16.59
CA ILE A 18 6.03 -5.93 17.40
C ILE A 18 6.18 -5.59 18.90
N HIS A 19 7.39 -5.28 19.37
CA HIS A 19 7.71 -4.93 20.77
C HIS A 19 7.53 -3.44 21.10
N LEU A 20 7.54 -2.54 20.11
CA LEU A 20 6.96 -1.21 20.28
C LEU A 20 5.47 -1.40 20.62
N ARG A 21 4.98 -0.72 21.64
CA ARG A 21 3.65 -0.86 22.30
C ARG A 21 2.41 -0.78 21.38
N ALA A 22 2.57 -0.78 20.06
CA ALA A 22 1.49 -0.78 19.08
C ALA A 22 0.65 -2.07 19.19
N SER A 23 -0.66 -1.91 19.24
CA SER A 23 -1.65 -2.98 19.14
C SER A 23 -1.56 -3.71 17.78
N ALA A 24 -2.10 -4.94 17.72
CA ALA A 24 -2.19 -5.67 16.46
C ALA A 24 -2.99 -4.89 15.39
N HIS A 25 -3.98 -4.11 15.84
CA HIS A 25 -4.74 -3.21 15.01
C HIS A 25 -3.88 -2.10 14.40
N GLU A 26 -3.08 -1.39 15.21
CA GLU A 26 -2.23 -0.29 14.72
C GLU A 26 -1.19 -0.76 13.70
N ILE A 27 -0.64 -1.97 13.88
CA ILE A 27 0.29 -2.59 12.92
C ILE A 27 -0.44 -2.94 11.62
N ALA A 28 -1.58 -3.63 11.71
CA ALA A 28 -2.36 -4.01 10.54
C ALA A 28 -2.87 -2.80 9.76
N LEU A 29 -3.33 -1.76 10.47
CA LEU A 29 -3.78 -0.50 9.89
C LEU A 29 -2.64 0.23 9.20
N GLY A 30 -1.45 0.24 9.81
CA GLY A 30 -0.24 0.78 9.19
C GLY A 30 0.05 0.09 7.87
N ILE A 31 0.16 -1.24 7.86
CA ILE A 31 0.40 -2.02 6.62
C ILE A 31 -0.65 -1.71 5.55
N ALA A 32 -1.93 -1.67 5.92
CA ALA A 32 -3.03 -1.40 5.00
C ALA A 32 -2.95 -0.01 4.36
N ILE A 33 -2.69 1.03 5.17
CA ILE A 33 -2.52 2.41 4.69
C ILE A 33 -1.30 2.50 3.77
N GLY A 34 -0.20 1.86 4.16
CA GLY A 34 0.99 1.75 3.34
C GLY A 34 0.69 1.18 1.97
N ILE A 35 0.04 0.01 1.93
CA ILE A 35 -0.36 -0.68 0.70
C ILE A 35 -1.28 0.19 -0.15
N PHE A 36 -2.29 0.81 0.47
CA PHE A 36 -3.20 1.71 -0.23
C PHE A 36 -2.41 2.80 -0.94
N ILE A 37 -1.54 3.51 -0.21
CA ILE A 37 -0.72 4.61 -0.74
C ILE A 37 0.30 4.13 -1.77
N GLY A 38 0.83 2.91 -1.62
CA GLY A 38 1.80 2.31 -2.53
C GLY A 38 1.23 1.91 -3.89
N ILE A 39 -0.07 1.59 -3.95
CA ILE A 39 -0.79 1.30 -5.19
C ILE A 39 -1.43 2.57 -5.76
N PHE A 40 -2.04 3.38 -4.89
CA PHE A 40 -2.79 4.56 -5.28
C PHE A 40 -1.87 5.59 -5.96
N PRO A 41 -2.29 6.23 -7.06
CA PRO A 41 -1.45 7.15 -7.82
C PRO A 41 -1.27 8.46 -7.06
N THR A 42 -0.37 8.47 -6.08
CA THR A 42 -0.04 9.64 -5.26
C THR A 42 0.96 10.58 -5.94
N PHE A 43 1.45 10.24 -7.13
CA PHE A 43 2.36 11.05 -7.94
C PHE A 43 3.58 11.58 -7.17
N GLY A 44 4.17 10.73 -6.31
CA GLY A 44 5.34 11.08 -5.50
C GLY A 44 5.03 11.68 -4.12
N LEU A 45 3.75 11.95 -3.81
CA LEU A 45 3.33 12.49 -2.51
C LEU A 45 3.05 11.41 -1.45
N GLY A 46 3.20 10.13 -1.76
CA GLY A 46 2.79 9.03 -0.88
C GLY A 46 3.41 9.10 0.53
N VAL A 47 4.70 9.43 0.64
CA VAL A 47 5.36 9.58 1.95
C VAL A 47 4.75 10.74 2.74
N PHE A 48 4.51 11.87 2.09
CA PHE A 48 3.88 13.03 2.73
C PHE A 48 2.47 12.68 3.21
N VAL A 49 1.64 12.08 2.36
CA VAL A 49 0.29 11.62 2.70
C VAL A 49 0.33 10.67 3.89
N THR A 50 1.25 9.71 3.90
CA THR A 50 1.41 8.76 5.01
C THR A 50 1.72 9.48 6.32
N LEU A 51 2.70 10.39 6.32
CA LEU A 51 3.12 11.09 7.53
C LEU A 51 2.04 12.06 8.05
N THR A 52 1.29 12.71 7.16
CA THR A 52 0.18 13.58 7.56
C THR A 52 -1.01 12.80 8.12
N LEU A 53 -1.29 11.60 7.58
CA LEU A 53 -2.38 10.76 8.07
C LEU A 53 -2.05 10.06 9.40
N ALA A 54 -0.77 9.84 9.69
CA ALA A 54 -0.31 9.15 10.89
C ALA A 54 -0.90 9.67 12.21
N PRO A 55 -0.86 10.99 12.52
CA PRO A 55 -1.44 11.52 13.76
C PRO A 55 -2.98 11.48 13.77
N LEU A 56 -3.63 11.53 12.60
CA LEU A 56 -5.10 11.53 12.49
C LEU A 56 -5.71 10.16 12.74
N ILE A 57 -5.10 9.13 12.16
CA ILE A 57 -5.62 7.75 12.16
C ILE A 57 -4.94 6.89 13.24
N ARG A 58 -3.82 7.37 13.81
CA ARG A 58 -3.04 6.69 14.87
C ARG A 58 -2.60 5.27 14.46
N PHE A 59 -1.95 5.13 13.30
CA PHE A 59 -1.40 3.84 12.85
C PHE A 59 0.11 3.75 13.07
N ASN A 60 0.66 2.53 12.98
CA ASN A 60 2.10 2.29 13.10
C ASN A 60 2.83 2.75 11.81
N VAL A 61 3.53 3.89 11.89
CA VAL A 61 4.22 4.51 10.73
C VAL A 61 5.26 3.58 10.10
N PRO A 62 6.16 2.92 10.85
CA PRO A 62 7.07 1.94 10.25
C PRO A 62 6.35 0.81 9.52
N ALA A 63 5.23 0.30 10.06
CA ALA A 63 4.42 -0.71 9.39
C ALA A 63 3.83 -0.18 8.08
N ALA A 64 3.43 1.09 8.02
CA ALA A 64 2.99 1.72 6.78
C ALA A 64 4.11 1.82 5.73
N PHE A 65 5.33 2.18 6.11
CA PHE A 65 6.47 2.14 5.19
C PHE A 65 6.71 0.74 4.62
N ILE A 66 6.62 -0.30 5.47
CA ILE A 66 6.74 -1.69 5.02
C ILE A 66 5.62 -2.02 4.03
N GLY A 67 4.36 -1.73 4.39
CA GLY A 67 3.20 -2.00 3.54
C GLY A 67 3.31 -1.33 2.18
N GLY A 68 3.69 -0.04 2.16
CA GLY A 68 3.85 0.72 0.91
C GLY A 68 4.97 0.18 0.05
N THR A 69 6.13 -0.10 0.63
CA THR A 69 7.29 -0.60 -0.13
C THR A 69 7.06 -1.99 -0.72
N LEU A 70 6.29 -2.85 -0.05
CA LEU A 70 6.01 -4.20 -0.51
C LEU A 70 5.33 -4.24 -1.89
N LEU A 71 4.40 -3.32 -2.15
CA LEU A 71 3.61 -3.32 -3.39
C LEU A 71 3.97 -2.16 -4.34
N ALA A 72 4.65 -1.12 -3.85
CA ALA A 72 5.21 -0.03 -4.66
C ALA A 72 6.52 -0.46 -5.36
N ASN A 73 6.47 -1.54 -6.14
CA ASN A 73 7.60 -2.04 -6.92
C ASN A 73 7.39 -1.72 -8.41
N PRO A 74 8.39 -1.18 -9.14
CA PRO A 74 8.31 -0.98 -10.58
C PRO A 74 7.86 -2.21 -11.38
N LEU A 75 8.15 -3.43 -10.90
CA LEU A 75 7.71 -4.67 -11.52
C LEU A 75 6.20 -4.94 -11.35
N LEU A 76 5.61 -4.49 -10.24
CA LEU A 76 4.17 -4.62 -9.98
C LEU A 76 3.36 -3.46 -10.56
N PHE A 77 4.01 -2.35 -10.90
CA PHE A 77 3.34 -1.17 -11.44
C PHE A 77 2.51 -1.48 -12.71
N PRO A 78 3.02 -2.22 -13.73
CA PRO A 78 2.21 -2.59 -14.89
C PRO A 78 0.96 -3.41 -14.52
N LEU A 79 1.06 -4.29 -13.51
CA LEU A 79 -0.07 -5.07 -13.02
C LEU A 79 -1.14 -4.17 -12.39
N TRP A 80 -0.75 -3.22 -11.55
CA TRP A 80 -1.69 -2.31 -10.90
C TRP A 80 -2.41 -1.40 -11.89
N VAL A 81 -1.68 -0.88 -12.89
CA VAL A 81 -2.27 -0.09 -13.98
C VAL A 81 -3.25 -0.95 -14.77
N TYR A 82 -2.86 -2.16 -15.15
CA TYR A 82 -3.72 -3.09 -15.89
C TYR A 82 -5.02 -3.40 -15.14
N LEU A 83 -4.92 -3.79 -13.86
CA LEU A 83 -6.09 -4.10 -13.03
C LEU A 83 -7.00 -2.88 -12.87
N SER A 84 -6.42 -1.72 -12.59
CA SER A 84 -7.19 -0.49 -12.38
C SER A 84 -7.93 -0.06 -13.64
N CYS A 85 -7.26 -0.06 -14.79
CA CYS A 85 -7.88 0.28 -16.08
C CYS A 85 -8.93 -0.74 -16.51
N SER A 86 -8.65 -2.04 -16.36
CA SER A 86 -9.59 -3.11 -16.74
C SER A 86 -10.90 -3.04 -15.96
N LEU A 87 -10.83 -2.67 -14.67
CA LEU A 87 -12.03 -2.55 -13.82
C LEU A 87 -12.96 -1.40 -14.23
N VAL A 88 -12.42 -0.35 -14.83
CA VAL A 88 -13.19 0.82 -15.28
C VAL A 88 -13.39 0.86 -16.80
N GLY A 89 -13.00 -0.20 -17.52
CA GLY A 89 -13.18 -0.33 -18.96
C GLY A 89 -12.25 0.54 -19.82
N ILE A 90 -11.10 0.97 -19.29
CA ILE A 90 -10.06 1.65 -20.10
C ILE A 90 -9.24 0.60 -20.84
N ASP A 91 -9.26 0.66 -22.17
CA ASP A 91 -8.33 -0.10 -23.01
C ASP A 91 -6.97 0.64 -23.05
N ILE A 92 -5.93 0.01 -22.51
CA ILE A 92 -4.59 0.60 -22.44
C ILE A 92 -3.96 0.66 -23.86
N SER A 93 -4.41 -0.19 -24.79
CA SER A 93 -3.89 -0.24 -26.15
C SER A 93 -4.31 0.95 -27.01
N SER A 94 -5.44 1.61 -26.69
CA SER A 94 -5.96 2.76 -27.43
C SER A 94 -5.22 4.08 -27.13
N ILE A 95 -4.44 4.14 -26.05
CA ILE A 95 -3.76 5.37 -25.59
C ILE A 95 -2.55 5.74 -26.49
N LYS A 96 -2.04 4.81 -27.29
CA LYS A 96 -0.85 5.03 -28.16
C LYS A 96 -1.12 5.86 -29.42
N SER A 97 -2.38 6.16 -29.75
CA SER A 97 -2.79 6.43 -31.14
C SER A 97 -3.47 7.80 -31.33
N SER A 98 -2.98 8.87 -30.72
CA SER A 98 -3.68 10.17 -30.78
C SER A 98 -2.73 11.35 -30.94
N GLU A 99 -2.53 11.80 -32.19
CA GLU A 99 -2.11 13.17 -32.50
C GLU A 99 -3.36 14.06 -32.53
N GLU A 100 -3.65 14.82 -31.47
CA GLU A 100 -4.86 15.66 -31.43
C GLU A 100 -4.66 17.05 -30.79
N THR A 101 -5.68 17.91 -30.90
CA THR A 101 -5.70 19.34 -30.55
C THR A 101 -5.85 19.61 -29.04
N ILE A 102 -5.20 20.66 -28.51
CA ILE A 102 -5.08 20.99 -27.07
C ILE A 102 -6.42 20.93 -26.28
N GLY A 103 -7.53 21.41 -26.84
CA GLY A 103 -8.84 21.41 -26.17
C GLY A 103 -9.51 20.03 -26.06
N MET A 104 -9.32 19.18 -27.07
CA MET A 104 -9.81 17.78 -27.05
C MET A 104 -8.92 16.90 -26.18
N LEU A 105 -7.60 17.16 -26.18
CA LEU A 105 -6.65 16.59 -25.23
C LEU A 105 -7.11 16.80 -23.77
N ILE A 106 -7.45 18.02 -23.34
CA ILE A 106 -7.79 18.27 -21.93
C ILE A 106 -9.06 17.53 -21.50
N LYS A 107 -10.12 17.51 -22.33
CA LYS A 107 -11.35 16.79 -22.00
C LYS A 107 -11.18 15.27 -22.05
N HIS A 108 -10.44 14.77 -23.04
CA HIS A 108 -10.17 13.35 -23.19
C HIS A 108 -9.27 12.84 -22.04
N TYR A 109 -8.18 13.56 -21.75
CA TYR A 109 -7.26 13.19 -20.67
C TYR A 109 -7.89 13.35 -19.28
N SER A 110 -8.73 14.37 -19.03
CA SER A 110 -9.38 14.50 -17.72
C SER A 110 -10.37 13.36 -17.43
N GLY A 111 -11.11 12.90 -18.45
CA GLY A 111 -11.94 11.70 -18.34
C GLY A 111 -11.12 10.45 -18.03
N VAL A 112 -10.06 10.20 -18.79
CA VAL A 112 -9.18 9.03 -18.61
C VAL A 112 -8.50 9.05 -17.24
N ILE A 113 -8.00 10.20 -16.78
CA ILE A 113 -7.38 10.34 -15.46
C ILE A 113 -8.39 10.06 -14.35
N SER A 114 -9.62 10.59 -14.46
CA SER A 114 -10.66 10.37 -13.44
C SER A 114 -11.06 8.90 -13.31
N LEU A 115 -11.21 8.21 -14.44
CA LEU A 115 -11.50 6.77 -14.48
C LEU A 115 -10.32 5.95 -13.96
N TYR A 116 -9.09 6.33 -14.31
CA TYR A 116 -7.89 5.69 -13.78
C TYR A 116 -7.79 5.82 -12.24
N VAL A 117 -8.08 7.01 -11.69
CA VAL A 117 -8.12 7.24 -10.23
C VAL A 117 -9.23 6.40 -9.58
N LEU A 118 -10.40 6.32 -10.21
CA LEU A 118 -11.51 5.48 -9.74
C LEU A 118 -11.11 4.00 -9.68
N GLY A 119 -10.51 3.49 -10.76
CA GLY A 119 -10.00 2.11 -10.83
C GLY A 119 -8.96 1.84 -9.74
N ASN A 120 -8.00 2.75 -9.56
CA ASN A 120 -7.01 2.62 -8.51
C ASN A 120 -7.61 2.66 -7.11
N THR A 121 -8.63 3.49 -6.87
CA THR A 121 -9.33 3.53 -5.57
C THR A 121 -9.91 2.16 -5.22
N ILE A 122 -10.56 1.50 -6.19
CA ILE A 122 -11.15 0.17 -5.98
C ILE A 122 -10.06 -0.86 -5.70
N VAL A 123 -9.01 -0.90 -6.53
CA VAL A 123 -7.90 -1.86 -6.38
C VAL A 123 -7.16 -1.65 -5.06
N SER A 124 -6.74 -0.41 -4.78
CA SER A 124 -5.95 -0.09 -3.59
C SER A 124 -6.72 -0.36 -2.31
N SER A 125 -8.01 -0.01 -2.23
CA SER A 125 -8.87 -0.32 -1.09
C SER A 125 -9.04 -1.83 -0.89
N THR A 126 -9.28 -2.58 -1.97
CA THR A 126 -9.47 -4.03 -1.90
C THR A 126 -8.20 -4.71 -1.37
N VAL A 127 -7.05 -4.41 -1.95
CA VAL A 127 -5.77 -5.01 -1.55
C VAL A 127 -5.39 -4.59 -0.13
N ALA A 128 -5.61 -3.32 0.24
CA ALA A 128 -5.36 -2.83 1.59
C ALA A 128 -6.19 -3.56 2.65
N LEU A 129 -7.49 -3.76 2.41
CA LEU A 129 -8.38 -4.48 3.34
C LEU A 129 -7.99 -5.95 3.49
N LEU A 130 -7.61 -6.61 2.40
CA LEU A 130 -7.11 -7.99 2.44
C LEU A 130 -5.86 -8.11 3.32
N PHE A 131 -4.88 -7.23 3.10
CA PHE A 131 -3.64 -7.23 3.88
C PHE A 131 -3.82 -6.77 5.33
N TYR A 132 -4.79 -5.90 5.61
CA TYR A 132 -5.21 -5.59 6.97
C TYR A 132 -5.63 -6.87 7.70
N GLY A 133 -6.55 -7.64 7.11
CA GLY A 133 -7.08 -8.87 7.70
C GLY A 133 -5.99 -9.93 7.93
N ILE A 134 -5.14 -10.16 6.91
CA ILE A 134 -4.00 -11.07 7.00
C ILE A 134 -3.05 -10.63 8.11
N THR A 135 -2.61 -9.37 8.11
CA THR A 135 -1.66 -8.86 9.10
C THR A 135 -2.23 -8.94 10.50
N TYR A 136 -3.48 -8.54 10.70
CA TYR A 136 -4.16 -8.60 11.99
C TYR A 136 -4.20 -10.04 12.52
N GLY A 137 -4.59 -11.00 11.67
CA GLY A 137 -4.62 -12.42 12.01
C GLY A 137 -3.24 -12.95 12.40
N VAL A 138 -2.22 -12.69 11.60
CA VAL A 138 -0.83 -13.12 11.85
C VAL A 138 -0.29 -12.54 13.15
N VAL A 139 -0.46 -11.24 13.40
CA VAL A 139 0.04 -10.60 14.62
C VAL A 139 -0.69 -11.12 15.86
N LYS A 140 -2.02 -11.31 15.78
CA LYS A 140 -2.81 -11.85 16.88
C LYS A 140 -2.42 -13.29 17.22
N LEU A 141 -2.23 -14.14 16.21
CA LEU A 141 -1.78 -15.53 16.38
C LEU A 141 -0.37 -15.60 16.95
N TYR A 142 0.54 -14.74 16.48
CA TYR A 142 1.91 -14.68 16.97
C TYR A 142 1.98 -14.28 18.45
N ARG A 143 1.22 -13.24 18.85
CA ARG A 143 1.14 -12.78 20.25
C ARG A 143 0.50 -13.80 21.19
N LYS A 144 -0.48 -14.59 20.71
CA LYS A 144 -1.07 -15.68 21.49
C LYS A 144 -0.04 -16.76 21.85
N HIS A 145 0.89 -17.07 20.94
CA HIS A 145 1.92 -18.10 21.16
C HIS A 145 3.19 -17.56 21.85
N HIS A 146 3.37 -16.24 21.89
CA HIS A 146 4.49 -15.57 22.55
C HIS A 146 3.97 -14.43 23.43
N PRO A 147 3.28 -14.74 24.54
CA PRO A 147 2.82 -13.72 25.47
C PRO A 147 4.03 -12.94 26.00
N HIS A 148 3.97 -11.62 25.89
CA HIS A 148 4.95 -10.73 26.49
C HIS A 148 4.99 -11.00 28.00
N LYS A 149 6.16 -11.39 28.53
CA LYS A 149 6.42 -11.14 29.95
C LYS A 149 6.48 -9.63 30.10
N GLU A 150 5.44 -9.04 30.68
CA GLU A 150 5.47 -7.65 31.14
C GLU A 150 6.59 -7.55 32.17
N SER A 151 7.73 -6.98 31.78
CA SER A 151 8.68 -6.43 32.73
C SER A 151 8.06 -5.14 33.25
N VAL A 152 7.47 -5.26 34.44
CA VAL A 152 7.05 -4.16 35.33
C VAL A 152 8.16 -3.10 35.41
#